data_AF-A0A1A2BED4-F1
#
_entry.id   AF-A0A1A2BED4-F1
#
_cell.length_a   1.000
_cell.length_b   1.000
_cell.length_c   1.000
_cell.angle_alpha   90.00
_cell.angle_beta   90.00
_cell.angle_gamma   90.00
#
_symmetry.space_group_name_H-M   'P 1'
#
loop_
_entity.id
_entity.type
_entity.pdbx_description
1 polymer ?
#
loop_
_entity_poly.entity_id
_entity_poly.type
_entity_poly.pdbx_seq_one_letter_code
_entity_poly.pdbx_strand_id
1 'polypeptide(L)'
;MTAHRVVVWATGGIGSIAIRAISRRPNLDLVGVWVHSEDKVGKDAGELAGGEPIGLNATNDADALIALRPDCIIYAASGPERDALAIPDYVKLLEAGINVVTTSTTRLVNPHAYEPAEWRDQLVAAAKQGQASLYASGIEPGFAADYLPLVLSTQSSSIDKIHSFEIGLYDDYGVPDIMSDALGFGRPLDYQPWIGFPGAIAGEWQGQIRLIADPLGVEVQEVREGFDRAVTDRTLEVAMGTVEAGTCGALRMQAIGVVDGREAIVIEHVTRLAHDVAPDWPTGIGDLSYRVMISGDPDIDCTLAATLKDPTKAGIGGMTSGAGAMVATAMRVVNAVPYVVAAQPGLLSSVDLPLTIPQKAFVGG
;
A
#
# COMPACT_ATOMS: atom_id res chain seq x y z
N MET A 1 -21.26 -18.90 11.86
CA MET A 1 -21.11 -17.69 11.04
C MET A 1 -20.82 -18.13 9.63
N THR A 2 -21.57 -17.61 8.67
CA THR A 2 -21.36 -17.85 7.23
C THR A 2 -20.06 -17.16 6.79
N ALA A 3 -19.32 -17.76 5.87
CA ALA A 3 -18.13 -17.14 5.29
C ALA A 3 -18.52 -15.91 4.47
N HIS A 4 -17.67 -14.88 4.44
CA HIS A 4 -17.88 -13.73 3.57
C HIS A 4 -17.53 -14.10 2.13
N ARG A 5 -18.42 -13.80 1.21
CA ARG A 5 -18.22 -14.01 -0.23
C ARG A 5 -17.33 -12.90 -0.77
N VAL A 6 -16.18 -13.26 -1.29
CA VAL A 6 -15.16 -12.32 -1.75
C VAL A 6 -14.83 -12.55 -3.20
N VAL A 7 -14.69 -11.46 -3.94
CA VAL A 7 -14.09 -11.45 -5.28
C VAL A 7 -12.74 -10.76 -5.22
N VAL A 8 -11.73 -11.31 -5.91
CA VAL A 8 -10.43 -10.65 -6.07
C VAL A 8 -10.38 -9.97 -7.44
N TRP A 9 -10.06 -8.68 -7.47
CA TRP A 9 -9.95 -7.89 -8.69
C TRP A 9 -8.48 -7.76 -9.10
N ALA A 10 -8.12 -8.39 -10.21
CA ALA A 10 -6.77 -8.60 -10.74
C ALA A 10 -5.90 -9.62 -9.98
N THR A 11 -4.98 -10.25 -10.72
CA THR A 11 -4.17 -11.40 -10.28
C THR A 11 -2.67 -11.10 -10.21
N GLY A 12 -2.31 -9.82 -10.02
CA GLY A 12 -0.91 -9.41 -9.82
C GLY A 12 -0.33 -9.87 -8.48
N GLY A 13 0.81 -9.29 -8.07
CA GLY A 13 1.51 -9.70 -6.84
C GLY A 13 0.60 -9.78 -5.60
N ILE A 14 -0.12 -8.68 -5.30
CA ILE A 14 -1.08 -8.62 -4.20
C ILE A 14 -2.28 -9.55 -4.41
N GLY A 15 -2.89 -9.53 -5.60
CA GLY A 15 -4.06 -10.36 -5.92
C GLY A 15 -3.77 -11.87 -5.78
N SER A 16 -2.60 -12.32 -6.23
CA SER A 16 -2.16 -13.71 -6.08
C SER A 16 -2.02 -14.11 -4.61
N ILE A 17 -1.47 -13.23 -3.76
CA ILE A 17 -1.36 -13.47 -2.31
C ILE A 17 -2.76 -13.55 -1.68
N ALA A 18 -3.66 -12.63 -2.07
CA ALA A 18 -5.03 -12.61 -1.57
C ALA A 18 -5.78 -13.89 -1.92
N ILE A 19 -5.71 -14.36 -3.18
CA ILE A 19 -6.30 -15.63 -3.62
C ILE A 19 -5.78 -16.79 -2.76
N ARG A 20 -4.45 -16.96 -2.65
CA ARG A 20 -3.85 -18.04 -1.84
C ARG A 20 -4.26 -17.98 -0.37
N ALA A 21 -4.42 -16.78 0.19
CA ALA A 21 -4.82 -16.59 1.58
C ALA A 21 -6.30 -16.90 1.82
N ILE A 22 -7.19 -16.43 0.92
CA ILE A 22 -8.63 -16.69 1.01
C ILE A 22 -8.91 -18.19 0.89
N SER A 23 -8.29 -18.89 -0.06
CA SER A 23 -8.48 -20.34 -0.25
C SER A 23 -8.12 -21.20 0.97
N ARG A 24 -7.45 -20.63 1.97
CA ARG A 24 -7.06 -21.32 3.22
C ARG A 24 -7.86 -20.85 4.45
N ARG A 25 -8.76 -19.88 4.30
CA ARG A 25 -9.45 -19.22 5.40
C ARG A 25 -10.93 -19.59 5.39
N PRO A 26 -11.42 -20.39 6.35
CA PRO A 26 -12.80 -20.88 6.35
C PRO A 26 -13.85 -19.78 6.60
N ASN A 27 -13.44 -18.57 6.98
CA ASN A 27 -14.34 -17.42 7.13
C ASN A 27 -14.45 -16.57 5.86
N LEU A 28 -13.72 -16.89 4.79
CA LEU A 28 -13.76 -16.19 3.50
C LEU A 28 -13.99 -17.22 2.38
N ASP A 29 -14.89 -16.91 1.45
CA ASP A 29 -15.25 -17.75 0.31
C ASP A 29 -14.89 -17.01 -0.97
N LEU A 30 -13.92 -17.52 -1.76
CA LEU A 30 -13.53 -16.90 -3.03
C LEU A 30 -14.53 -17.30 -4.10
N VAL A 31 -15.41 -16.36 -4.49
CA VAL A 31 -16.54 -16.66 -5.40
C VAL A 31 -16.29 -16.21 -6.83
N GLY A 32 -15.26 -15.42 -7.08
CA GLY A 32 -14.89 -14.96 -8.42
C GLY A 32 -13.55 -14.23 -8.45
N VAL A 33 -12.96 -14.17 -9.64
CA VAL A 33 -11.71 -13.45 -9.89
C VAL A 33 -11.82 -12.66 -11.19
N TRP A 34 -11.58 -11.36 -11.10
CA TRP A 34 -11.50 -10.50 -12.28
C TRP A 34 -10.08 -10.46 -12.83
N VAL A 35 -9.94 -10.50 -14.16
CA VAL A 35 -8.67 -10.30 -14.86
C VAL A 35 -8.82 -9.29 -15.98
N HIS A 36 -7.78 -8.47 -16.19
CA HIS A 36 -7.73 -7.51 -17.29
C HIS A 36 -7.39 -8.17 -18.63
N SER A 37 -6.31 -8.97 -18.65
CA SER A 37 -5.76 -9.55 -19.87
C SER A 37 -6.61 -10.70 -20.41
N GLU A 38 -6.95 -10.67 -21.69
CA GLU A 38 -7.78 -11.68 -22.36
C GLU A 38 -7.20 -13.10 -22.24
N ASP A 39 -5.87 -13.24 -22.25
CA ASP A 39 -5.18 -14.53 -22.14
C ASP A 39 -5.36 -15.19 -20.76
N LYS A 40 -5.85 -14.45 -19.76
CA LYS A 40 -6.15 -14.96 -18.42
C LYS A 40 -7.62 -15.35 -18.24
N VAL A 41 -8.50 -14.97 -19.16
CA VAL A 41 -9.93 -15.33 -19.10
C VAL A 41 -10.07 -16.85 -19.24
N GLY A 42 -10.87 -17.45 -18.35
CA GLY A 42 -11.10 -18.90 -18.32
C GLY A 42 -10.00 -19.73 -17.65
N LYS A 43 -8.83 -19.14 -17.32
CA LYS A 43 -7.79 -19.83 -16.53
C LYS A 43 -8.23 -19.97 -15.07
N ASP A 44 -7.73 -21.00 -14.39
CA ASP A 44 -8.05 -21.23 -12.99
C ASP A 44 -7.35 -20.19 -12.09
N ALA A 45 -8.09 -19.64 -11.13
CA ALA A 45 -7.61 -18.63 -10.20
C ALA A 45 -6.45 -19.11 -9.31
N GLY A 46 -6.43 -20.40 -8.94
CA GLY A 46 -5.35 -21.02 -8.18
C GLY A 46 -4.05 -21.09 -8.99
N GLU A 47 -4.15 -21.47 -10.26
CA GLU A 47 -3.02 -21.47 -11.20
C GLU A 47 -2.49 -20.05 -11.43
N LEU A 48 -3.38 -19.09 -11.68
CA LEU A 48 -3.01 -17.67 -11.81
C LEU A 48 -2.35 -17.11 -10.54
N ALA A 49 -2.69 -17.68 -9.38
CA ALA A 49 -2.08 -17.35 -8.10
C ALA A 49 -0.81 -18.18 -7.79
N GLY A 50 -0.27 -18.94 -8.75
CA GLY A 50 0.95 -19.73 -8.60
C GLY A 50 0.80 -20.94 -7.68
N GLY A 51 -0.41 -21.48 -7.56
CA GLY A 51 -0.72 -22.70 -6.80
C GLY A 51 -1.42 -23.76 -7.66
N GLU A 52 -1.97 -24.77 -6.99
CA GLU A 52 -2.80 -25.79 -7.62
C GLU A 52 -4.16 -25.23 -8.06
N PRO A 53 -4.80 -25.81 -9.09
CA PRO A 53 -6.13 -25.38 -9.51
C PRO A 53 -7.16 -25.55 -8.40
N ILE A 54 -8.04 -24.55 -8.24
CA ILE A 54 -9.08 -24.52 -7.20
C ILE A 54 -10.50 -24.67 -7.76
N GLY A 55 -10.65 -24.86 -9.07
CA GLY A 55 -11.93 -25.02 -9.75
C GLY A 55 -12.70 -23.72 -9.97
N LEU A 56 -12.00 -22.57 -9.98
CA LEU A 56 -12.62 -21.25 -10.15
C LEU A 56 -11.98 -20.53 -11.33
N ASN A 57 -12.72 -20.39 -12.43
CA ASN A 57 -12.23 -19.72 -13.62
C ASN A 57 -12.30 -18.20 -13.47
N ALA A 58 -11.24 -17.50 -13.86
CA ALA A 58 -11.22 -16.05 -13.92
C ALA A 58 -12.02 -15.52 -15.12
N THR A 59 -12.54 -14.30 -15.00
CA THR A 59 -13.31 -13.61 -16.05
C THR A 59 -12.90 -12.14 -16.15
N ASN A 60 -13.12 -11.51 -17.29
CA ASN A 60 -13.03 -10.05 -17.43
C ASN A 60 -14.42 -9.38 -17.43
N ASP A 61 -15.49 -10.16 -17.24
CA ASP A 61 -16.87 -9.67 -17.14
C ASP A 61 -17.15 -9.17 -15.71
N ALA A 62 -17.06 -7.85 -15.54
CA ALA A 62 -17.38 -7.18 -14.29
C ALA A 62 -18.86 -7.38 -13.86
N ASP A 63 -19.79 -7.40 -14.80
CA ASP A 63 -21.23 -7.52 -14.49
C ASP A 63 -21.56 -8.92 -14.00
N ALA A 64 -20.92 -9.95 -14.57
CA ALA A 64 -21.04 -11.32 -14.07
C ALA A 64 -20.55 -11.43 -12.62
N LEU A 65 -19.45 -10.76 -12.26
CA LEU A 65 -18.93 -10.78 -10.89
C LEU A 65 -19.82 -10.00 -9.92
N ILE A 66 -20.38 -8.86 -10.34
CA ILE A 66 -21.37 -8.11 -9.55
C ILE A 66 -22.63 -8.95 -9.33
N ALA A 67 -23.09 -9.69 -10.34
CA ALA A 67 -24.28 -10.56 -10.25
C ALA A 67 -24.11 -11.71 -9.23
N LEU A 68 -22.87 -12.07 -8.87
CA LEU A 68 -22.60 -13.02 -7.78
C LEU A 68 -22.97 -12.46 -6.40
N ARG A 69 -23.17 -11.14 -6.28
CA ARG A 69 -23.41 -10.41 -5.02
C ARG A 69 -22.37 -10.79 -3.95
N PRO A 70 -21.08 -10.54 -4.19
CA PRO A 70 -20.08 -10.71 -3.14
C PRO A 70 -20.32 -9.69 -2.02
N ASP A 71 -19.93 -10.05 -0.80
CA ASP A 71 -19.96 -9.13 0.34
C ASP A 71 -18.85 -8.08 0.20
N CYS A 72 -17.73 -8.44 -0.43
CA CYS A 72 -16.59 -7.55 -0.61
C CYS A 72 -15.72 -7.89 -1.83
N ILE A 73 -15.12 -6.85 -2.43
CA ILE A 73 -14.10 -6.92 -3.47
C ILE A 73 -12.76 -6.59 -2.83
N ILE A 74 -11.77 -7.47 -3.03
CA ILE A 74 -10.36 -7.13 -2.81
C ILE A 74 -9.81 -6.59 -4.11
N TYR A 75 -9.71 -5.28 -4.21
CA TYR A 75 -9.22 -4.58 -5.39
C TYR A 75 -7.70 -4.44 -5.36
N ALA A 76 -7.02 -5.12 -6.28
CA ALA A 76 -5.57 -5.16 -6.38
C ALA A 76 -5.08 -4.90 -7.82
N ALA A 77 -5.89 -4.22 -8.64
CA ALA A 77 -5.50 -3.83 -9.99
C ALA A 77 -4.67 -2.55 -9.94
N SER A 78 -3.54 -2.55 -10.64
CA SER A 78 -2.69 -1.36 -10.79
C SER A 78 -2.34 -1.20 -12.27
N GLY A 79 -2.19 0.04 -12.71
CA GLY A 79 -1.92 0.40 -14.10
C GLY A 79 -1.41 1.83 -14.21
N PRO A 80 -0.93 2.24 -15.39
CA PRO A 80 -0.32 3.55 -15.60
C PRO A 80 -1.29 4.72 -15.32
N GLU A 81 -2.59 4.49 -15.52
CA GLU A 81 -3.67 5.45 -15.28
C GLU A 81 -4.04 5.60 -13.79
N ARG A 82 -3.48 4.74 -12.92
CA ARG A 82 -3.66 4.76 -11.46
C ARG A 82 -5.13 4.92 -11.05
N ASP A 83 -5.43 6.00 -10.36
CA ASP A 83 -6.77 6.27 -9.82
C ASP A 83 -7.80 6.53 -10.92
N ALA A 84 -7.40 7.07 -12.09
CA ALA A 84 -8.33 7.27 -13.20
C ALA A 84 -8.92 5.95 -13.72
N LEU A 85 -8.18 4.84 -13.58
CA LEU A 85 -8.66 3.50 -13.88
C LEU A 85 -9.54 2.96 -12.75
N ALA A 86 -9.14 3.16 -11.49
CA ALA A 86 -9.76 2.50 -10.35
C ALA A 86 -11.05 3.17 -9.85
N ILE A 87 -11.15 4.51 -9.94
CA ILE A 87 -12.32 5.27 -9.44
C ILE A 87 -13.63 4.84 -10.12
N PRO A 88 -13.73 4.70 -11.45
CA PRO A 88 -14.96 4.21 -12.09
C PRO A 88 -15.36 2.81 -11.64
N ASP A 89 -14.40 1.90 -11.44
CA ASP A 89 -14.66 0.56 -10.91
C ASP A 89 -15.24 0.64 -9.50
N TYR A 90 -14.63 1.44 -8.62
CA TYR A 90 -15.11 1.62 -7.25
C TYR A 90 -16.53 2.18 -7.22
N VAL A 91 -16.84 3.21 -8.03
CA VAL A 91 -18.18 3.78 -8.11
C VAL A 91 -19.19 2.70 -8.50
N LYS A 92 -18.92 1.93 -9.56
CA LYS A 92 -19.80 0.86 -10.04
C LYS A 92 -20.03 -0.22 -8.96
N LEU A 93 -18.97 -0.65 -8.28
CA LEU A 93 -19.04 -1.67 -7.22
C LEU A 93 -19.82 -1.17 -6.00
N LEU A 94 -19.53 0.05 -5.56
CA LEU A 94 -20.19 0.68 -4.42
C LEU A 94 -21.68 0.91 -4.70
N GLU A 95 -22.06 1.40 -5.88
CA GLU A 95 -23.46 1.57 -6.27
C GLU A 95 -24.24 0.25 -6.31
N ALA A 96 -23.56 -0.86 -6.61
CA ALA A 96 -24.12 -2.21 -6.55
C ALA A 96 -24.26 -2.76 -5.11
N GLY A 97 -23.85 -2.00 -4.10
CA GLY A 97 -23.90 -2.38 -2.70
C GLY A 97 -22.81 -3.35 -2.27
N ILE A 98 -21.68 -3.35 -2.98
CA ILE A 98 -20.54 -4.24 -2.72
C ILE A 98 -19.43 -3.45 -2.03
N ASN A 99 -18.98 -3.93 -0.88
CA ASN A 99 -17.87 -3.30 -0.17
C ASN A 99 -16.55 -3.47 -0.94
N VAL A 100 -15.63 -2.53 -0.81
CA VAL A 100 -14.33 -2.57 -1.48
C VAL A 100 -13.22 -2.39 -0.46
N VAL A 101 -12.25 -3.31 -0.47
CA VAL A 101 -10.94 -3.09 0.16
C VAL A 101 -9.89 -3.00 -0.94
N THR A 102 -9.01 -2.00 -0.91
CA THR A 102 -8.08 -1.73 -2.02
C THR A 102 -6.65 -1.46 -1.56
N THR A 103 -5.69 -1.92 -2.35
CA THR A 103 -4.27 -1.53 -2.24
C THR A 103 -3.84 -0.62 -3.39
N SER A 104 -4.74 -0.28 -4.30
CA SER A 104 -4.41 0.33 -5.59
C SER A 104 -4.43 1.85 -5.59
N THR A 105 -5.28 2.44 -4.75
CA THR A 105 -5.39 3.90 -4.59
C THR A 105 -4.85 4.28 -3.23
N THR A 106 -3.53 4.41 -3.16
CA THR A 106 -2.74 4.70 -1.94
C THR A 106 -3.23 5.94 -1.21
N ARG A 107 -3.62 6.99 -1.94
CA ARG A 107 -4.10 8.26 -1.38
C ARG A 107 -5.43 8.15 -0.63
N LEU A 108 -6.22 7.09 -0.84
CA LEU A 108 -7.48 6.86 -0.11
C LEU A 108 -7.28 6.31 1.32
N VAL A 109 -6.04 6.09 1.78
CA VAL A 109 -5.79 5.73 3.19
C VAL A 109 -6.31 6.78 4.18
N ASN A 110 -6.36 8.05 3.75
CA ASN A 110 -7.20 9.08 4.35
C ASN A 110 -8.19 9.62 3.31
N PRO A 111 -9.42 9.08 3.25
CA PRO A 111 -10.38 9.48 2.24
C PRO A 111 -10.86 10.94 2.41
N HIS A 112 -10.77 11.53 3.60
CA HIS A 112 -11.14 12.93 3.82
C HIS A 112 -10.19 13.90 3.13
N ALA A 113 -8.91 13.57 3.11
CA ALA A 113 -7.84 14.33 2.46
C ALA A 113 -7.63 13.97 0.98
N TYR A 114 -8.46 13.07 0.41
CA TYR A 114 -8.29 12.61 -0.96
C TYR A 114 -8.60 13.72 -1.97
N GLU A 115 -7.70 13.89 -2.95
CA GLU A 115 -7.85 14.79 -4.08
C GLU A 115 -7.72 14.02 -5.41
N PRO A 116 -8.47 14.39 -6.46
CA PRO A 116 -9.40 15.52 -6.50
C PRO A 116 -10.71 15.27 -5.73
N ALA A 117 -11.23 16.33 -5.09
CA ALA A 117 -12.50 16.30 -4.35
C ALA A 117 -13.68 15.75 -5.17
N GLU A 118 -13.71 15.97 -6.49
CA GLU A 118 -14.76 15.44 -7.37
C GLU A 118 -14.85 13.91 -7.29
N TRP A 119 -13.70 13.22 -7.36
CA TRP A 119 -13.67 11.77 -7.27
C TRP A 119 -14.02 11.29 -5.87
N ARG A 120 -13.56 11.99 -4.83
CA ARG A 120 -13.99 11.71 -3.45
C ARG A 120 -15.51 11.78 -3.31
N ASP A 121 -16.12 12.85 -3.83
CA ASP A 121 -17.54 13.11 -3.68
C ASP A 121 -18.38 12.09 -4.48
N GLN A 122 -17.91 11.66 -5.66
CA GLN A 122 -18.50 10.53 -6.41
C GLN A 122 -18.48 9.23 -5.59
N LEU A 123 -17.34 8.90 -4.99
CA LEU A 123 -17.21 7.70 -4.15
C LEU A 123 -18.12 7.77 -2.91
N VAL A 124 -18.21 8.93 -2.26
CA VAL A 124 -19.12 9.14 -1.11
C VAL A 124 -20.58 8.93 -1.53
N ALA A 125 -20.98 9.47 -2.68
CA ALA A 125 -22.34 9.31 -3.20
C ALA A 125 -22.65 7.82 -3.51
N ALA A 126 -21.71 7.13 -4.17
CA ALA A 126 -21.83 5.72 -4.51
C ALA A 126 -21.92 4.82 -3.27
N ALA A 127 -21.02 5.01 -2.29
CA ALA A 127 -21.01 4.29 -1.02
C ALA A 127 -22.34 4.47 -0.27
N LYS A 128 -22.86 5.71 -0.24
CA LYS A 128 -24.16 6.01 0.37
C LYS A 128 -25.32 5.35 -0.38
N GLN A 129 -25.32 5.38 -1.72
CA GLN A 129 -26.38 4.79 -2.54
C GLN A 129 -26.46 3.28 -2.35
N GLY A 130 -25.34 2.58 -2.42
CA GLY A 130 -25.32 1.12 -2.28
C GLY A 130 -25.31 0.62 -0.84
N GLN A 131 -25.21 1.51 0.15
CA GLN A 131 -25.01 1.13 1.55
C GLN A 131 -23.77 0.24 1.73
N ALA A 132 -22.68 0.63 1.08
CA ALA A 132 -21.40 -0.09 1.07
C ALA A 132 -20.24 0.82 1.50
N SER A 133 -19.12 0.19 1.81
CA SER A 133 -17.93 0.89 2.29
C SER A 133 -16.71 0.64 1.43
N LEU A 134 -15.84 1.65 1.32
CA LEU A 134 -14.54 1.55 0.69
C LEU A 134 -13.44 1.77 1.73
N TYR A 135 -12.44 0.90 1.74
CA TYR A 135 -11.28 1.00 2.63
C TYR A 135 -9.99 0.77 1.86
N ALA A 136 -9.07 1.74 1.89
CA ALA A 136 -7.74 1.60 1.31
C ALA A 136 -6.69 1.34 2.39
N SER A 137 -5.80 0.38 2.16
CA SER A 137 -4.68 0.10 3.07
C SER A 137 -3.57 -0.69 2.38
N GLY A 138 -2.43 -0.76 3.06
CA GLY A 138 -1.23 -1.49 2.67
C GLY A 138 -0.25 -1.47 3.84
N ILE A 139 0.95 -2.02 3.63
CA ILE A 139 2.02 -1.86 4.62
C ILE A 139 2.51 -0.41 4.65
N GLU A 140 2.72 0.19 3.49
CA GLU A 140 3.13 1.57 3.30
C GLU A 140 2.63 2.06 1.93
N PRO A 141 1.67 3.00 1.88
CA PRO A 141 0.93 3.55 3.02
C PRO A 141 -0.18 2.61 3.55
N GLY A 142 -0.67 2.89 4.75
CA GLY A 142 -1.83 2.26 5.39
C GLY A 142 -1.53 1.48 6.68
N PHE A 143 -0.26 1.36 7.05
CA PHE A 143 0.15 0.80 8.33
C PHE A 143 1.43 1.42 8.91
N ALA A 144 2.59 1.18 8.30
CA ALA A 144 3.88 1.29 8.98
C ALA A 144 4.29 2.73 9.29
N ALA A 145 4.09 3.68 8.38
CA ALA A 145 4.42 5.08 8.60
C ALA A 145 3.24 5.97 8.99
N ASP A 146 2.00 5.46 8.97
CA ASP A 146 0.78 6.25 9.26
C ASP A 146 -0.06 5.72 10.43
N TYR A 147 -0.62 4.51 10.33
CA TYR A 147 -1.48 3.95 11.38
C TYR A 147 -0.69 3.44 12.61
N LEU A 148 0.47 2.82 12.41
CA LEU A 148 1.33 2.31 13.47
C LEU A 148 1.82 3.43 14.41
N PRO A 149 2.26 4.60 13.94
CA PRO A 149 2.53 5.76 14.80
C PRO A 149 1.36 6.13 15.71
N LEU A 150 0.11 6.08 15.23
CA LEU A 150 -1.07 6.32 16.07
C LEU A 150 -1.27 5.24 17.13
N VAL A 151 -1.00 3.97 16.80
CA VAL A 151 -1.08 2.88 17.78
C VAL A 151 -0.01 3.07 18.87
N LEU A 152 1.22 3.38 18.47
CA LEU A 152 2.34 3.58 19.39
C LEU A 152 2.15 4.81 20.29
N SER A 153 1.59 5.89 19.75
CA SER A 153 1.37 7.16 20.47
C SER A 153 0.37 7.07 21.63
N THR A 154 -0.43 6.00 21.71
CA THR A 154 -1.33 5.75 22.85
C THR A 154 -0.62 5.63 24.20
N GLN A 155 0.71 5.51 24.20
CA GLN A 155 1.56 5.45 25.40
C GLN A 155 2.13 6.82 25.79
N SER A 156 1.86 7.89 25.01
CA SER A 156 2.44 9.22 25.19
C SER A 156 1.52 10.16 25.96
N SER A 157 2.05 10.87 26.96
CA SER A 157 1.37 12.02 27.59
C SER A 157 1.58 13.33 26.83
N SER A 158 2.64 13.43 26.03
CA SER A 158 2.90 14.55 25.10
C SER A 158 3.69 14.06 23.89
N ILE A 159 3.47 14.70 22.74
CA ILE A 159 4.13 14.38 21.48
C ILE A 159 4.68 15.68 20.89
N ASP A 160 5.98 15.71 20.61
CA ASP A 160 6.66 16.83 19.95
C ASP A 160 6.83 16.57 18.44
N LYS A 161 7.19 15.34 18.07
CA LYS A 161 7.41 14.95 16.68
C LYS A 161 7.14 13.47 16.47
N ILE A 162 6.50 13.14 15.35
CA ILE A 162 6.41 11.78 14.80
C ILE A 162 7.29 11.76 13.54
N HIS A 163 8.25 10.84 13.49
CA HIS A 163 9.11 10.64 12.35
C HIS A 163 9.10 9.15 11.97
N SER A 164 8.44 8.83 10.88
CA SER A 164 8.34 7.49 10.33
C SER A 164 9.28 7.34 9.14
N PHE A 165 9.86 6.16 9.00
CA PHE A 165 10.78 5.81 7.93
C PHE A 165 10.33 4.53 7.23
N GLU A 166 10.42 4.51 5.90
CA GLU A 166 10.65 3.29 5.12
C GLU A 166 12.11 3.29 4.66
N ILE A 167 12.85 2.24 4.99
CA ILE A 167 14.26 2.10 4.61
C ILE A 167 14.41 0.78 3.87
N GLY A 168 14.70 0.87 2.56
CA GLY A 168 14.58 -0.26 1.65
C GLY A 168 15.71 -0.40 0.63
N LEU A 169 16.06 -1.65 0.35
CA LEU A 169 16.88 -2.09 -0.77
C LEU A 169 15.93 -2.50 -1.92
N TYR A 170 16.09 -1.87 -3.08
CA TYR A 170 15.23 -2.05 -4.27
C TYR A 170 15.99 -2.69 -5.44
N ASP A 171 17.07 -3.41 -5.15
CA ASP A 171 17.89 -4.11 -6.15
C ASP A 171 17.14 -5.23 -6.88
N ASP A 172 16.05 -5.73 -6.29
CA ASP A 172 15.19 -6.78 -6.85
C ASP A 172 13.88 -6.24 -7.48
N TYR A 173 13.67 -4.92 -7.53
CA TYR A 173 12.45 -4.32 -8.08
C TYR A 173 12.57 -4.02 -9.59
N GLY A 174 12.08 -4.94 -10.40
CA GLY A 174 12.23 -4.94 -11.86
C GLY A 174 11.21 -4.12 -12.66
N VAL A 175 10.87 -2.89 -12.25
CA VAL A 175 9.99 -1.99 -13.03
C VAL A 175 10.77 -0.75 -13.49
N PRO A 176 11.49 -0.82 -14.62
CA PRO A 176 12.43 0.23 -15.04
C PRO A 176 11.78 1.61 -15.20
N ASP A 177 10.60 1.70 -15.82
CA ASP A 177 9.93 2.99 -16.04
C ASP A 177 9.65 3.73 -14.71
N ILE A 178 9.27 3.00 -13.66
CA ILE A 178 9.07 3.58 -12.32
C ILE A 178 10.42 3.94 -11.70
N MET A 179 11.35 2.98 -11.66
CA MET A 179 12.62 3.17 -10.96
C MET A 179 13.52 4.23 -11.60
N SER A 180 13.61 4.25 -12.92
CA SER A 180 14.43 5.20 -13.66
C SER A 180 13.70 6.53 -13.88
N ASP A 181 12.53 6.52 -14.50
CA ASP A 181 11.93 7.77 -14.99
C ASP A 181 11.12 8.48 -13.90
N ALA A 182 10.39 7.73 -13.08
CA ALA A 182 9.62 8.33 -12.00
C ALA A 182 10.47 8.68 -10.77
N LEU A 183 11.46 7.84 -10.43
CA LEU A 183 12.27 7.96 -9.21
C LEU A 183 13.70 8.48 -9.46
N GLY A 184 14.28 8.26 -10.64
CA GLY A 184 15.59 8.79 -11.04
C GLY A 184 16.77 7.83 -10.86
N PHE A 185 16.56 6.57 -10.49
CA PHE A 185 17.65 5.59 -10.37
C PHE A 185 18.34 5.35 -11.72
N GLY A 186 19.67 5.18 -11.71
CA GLY A 186 20.46 5.01 -12.94
C GLY A 186 20.55 6.26 -13.83
N ARG A 187 19.90 7.37 -13.45
CA ARG A 187 20.01 8.65 -14.14
C ARG A 187 21.10 9.54 -13.50
N PRO A 188 21.73 10.43 -14.27
CA PRO A 188 22.57 11.50 -13.72
C PRO A 188 21.81 12.38 -12.70
N LEU A 189 22.52 13.02 -11.76
CA LEU A 189 21.89 13.85 -10.74
C LEU A 189 21.28 15.17 -11.24
N ASP A 190 21.53 15.56 -12.50
CA ASP A 190 20.88 16.71 -13.15
C ASP A 190 19.60 16.31 -13.91
N TYR A 191 19.31 15.02 -14.05
CA TYR A 191 18.03 14.54 -14.53
C TYR A 191 16.94 14.87 -13.51
N GLN A 192 15.80 15.36 -13.99
CA GLN A 192 14.62 15.68 -13.19
C GLN A 192 13.62 14.52 -13.24
N PRO A 193 13.58 13.63 -12.23
CA PRO A 193 12.57 12.57 -12.16
C PRO A 193 11.21 13.15 -11.78
N TRP A 194 10.13 12.42 -12.08
CA TRP A 194 8.77 12.86 -11.75
C TRP A 194 8.62 13.22 -10.26
N ILE A 195 9.16 12.38 -9.37
CA ILE A 195 9.05 12.59 -7.92
C ILE A 195 9.76 13.86 -7.42
N GLY A 196 10.70 14.40 -8.22
CA GLY A 196 11.40 15.63 -7.89
C GLY A 196 10.65 16.91 -8.28
N PHE A 197 9.53 16.82 -9.02
CA PHE A 197 8.73 18.02 -9.33
C PHE A 197 8.09 18.59 -8.05
N PRO A 198 8.03 19.92 -7.90
CA PRO A 198 7.39 20.54 -6.74
C PRO A 198 5.95 20.06 -6.57
N GLY A 199 5.61 19.58 -5.38
CA GLY A 199 4.29 19.07 -5.02
C GLY A 199 4.07 17.58 -5.28
N ALA A 200 5.02 16.86 -5.91
CA ALA A 200 4.87 15.43 -6.20
C ALA A 200 4.90 14.57 -4.92
N ILE A 201 5.85 14.82 -4.01
CA ILE A 201 6.00 14.07 -2.75
C ILE A 201 4.86 14.43 -1.78
N ALA A 202 4.59 15.71 -1.58
CA ALA A 202 3.48 16.20 -0.78
C ALA A 202 2.15 15.66 -1.31
N GLY A 203 1.96 15.64 -2.63
CA GLY A 203 0.75 15.10 -3.24
C GLY A 203 0.52 13.61 -2.97
N GLU A 204 1.59 12.80 -2.93
CA GLU A 204 1.50 11.35 -2.70
C GLU A 204 1.39 10.99 -1.21
N TRP A 205 1.95 11.79 -0.29
CA TRP A 205 1.96 11.51 1.16
C TRP A 205 1.07 12.39 2.04
N GLN A 206 0.43 13.43 1.50
CA GLN A 206 -0.43 14.31 2.32
C GLN A 206 -1.59 13.55 2.99
N GLY A 207 -2.11 12.49 2.36
CA GLY A 207 -3.18 11.68 2.94
C GLY A 207 -2.73 11.00 4.23
N GLN A 208 -1.54 10.40 4.22
CA GLN A 208 -0.89 9.71 5.32
C GLN A 208 -0.54 10.67 6.46
N ILE A 209 0.04 11.83 6.12
CA ILE A 209 0.34 12.88 7.11
C ILE A 209 -0.95 13.35 7.80
N ARG A 210 -2.02 13.54 7.04
CA ARG A 210 -3.33 13.95 7.60
C ARG A 210 -4.01 12.82 8.36
N LEU A 211 -3.84 11.57 7.95
CA LEU A 211 -4.33 10.40 8.69
C LEU A 211 -3.78 10.38 10.13
N ILE A 212 -2.52 10.79 10.31
CA ILE A 212 -1.89 10.91 11.63
C ILE A 212 -2.40 12.15 12.36
N ALA A 213 -2.51 13.28 11.67
CA ALA A 213 -2.87 14.57 12.28
C ALA A 213 -4.32 14.62 12.81
N ASP A 214 -5.28 14.14 12.01
CA ASP A 214 -6.71 14.31 12.28
C ASP A 214 -7.12 13.70 13.64
N PRO A 215 -6.72 12.45 14.01
CA PRO A 215 -7.06 11.86 15.30
C PRO A 215 -6.31 12.47 16.49
N LEU A 216 -5.14 13.08 16.24
CA LEU A 216 -4.39 13.82 17.26
C LEU A 216 -4.98 15.22 17.52
N GLY A 217 -5.96 15.64 16.71
CA GLY A 217 -6.63 16.94 16.85
C GLY A 217 -5.72 18.12 16.48
N VAL A 218 -4.74 17.91 15.61
CA VAL A 218 -3.81 18.95 15.15
C VAL A 218 -4.03 19.30 13.69
N GLU A 219 -3.86 20.58 13.35
CA GLU A 219 -4.00 21.06 11.99
C GLU A 219 -2.65 21.07 11.27
N VAL A 220 -2.56 20.35 10.14
CA VAL A 220 -1.40 20.42 9.24
C VAL A 220 -1.60 21.58 8.27
N GLN A 221 -0.84 22.65 8.51
CA GLN A 221 -0.93 23.94 7.82
C GLN A 221 -0.35 23.88 6.40
N GLU A 222 0.72 23.12 6.23
CA GLU A 222 1.34 22.83 4.94
C GLU A 222 2.05 21.48 4.99
N VAL A 223 2.25 20.89 3.81
CA VAL A 223 3.11 19.71 3.63
C VAL A 223 4.30 20.16 2.79
N ARG A 224 5.49 20.15 3.41
CA ARG A 224 6.76 20.43 2.73
C ARG A 224 7.38 19.14 2.21
N GLU A 225 8.35 19.30 1.33
CA GLU A 225 9.02 18.19 0.64
C GLU A 225 10.54 18.30 0.79
N GLY A 226 11.19 17.16 0.98
CA GLY A 226 12.64 17.00 0.85
C GLY A 226 12.95 15.94 -0.20
N PHE A 227 13.93 16.19 -1.06
CA PHE A 227 14.38 15.22 -2.05
C PHE A 227 15.90 15.31 -2.25
N ASP A 228 16.62 14.33 -1.73
CA ASP A 228 18.05 14.16 -1.89
C ASP A 228 18.37 12.89 -2.69
N ARG A 229 19.51 12.91 -3.38
CA ARG A 229 20.00 11.79 -4.19
C ARG A 229 21.48 11.57 -3.97
N ALA A 230 21.91 10.34 -4.06
CA ALA A 230 23.32 9.96 -4.03
C ALA A 230 23.67 9.04 -5.20
N VAL A 231 24.92 9.12 -5.64
CA VAL A 231 25.46 8.26 -6.70
C VAL A 231 26.00 6.95 -6.15
N THR A 232 26.11 5.94 -7.01
CA THR A 232 26.94 4.75 -6.76
C THR A 232 28.35 4.95 -7.33
N ASP A 233 29.37 4.49 -6.61
CA ASP A 233 30.78 4.55 -7.05
C ASP A 233 31.19 3.40 -7.98
N ARG A 234 30.31 2.40 -8.15
CA ARG A 234 30.52 1.23 -9.00
C ARG A 234 29.28 0.91 -9.82
N THR A 235 29.46 0.26 -10.97
CA THR A 235 28.34 -0.27 -11.76
C THR A 235 27.62 -1.37 -10.97
N LEU A 236 26.29 -1.31 -10.93
CA LEU A 236 25.41 -2.27 -10.27
C LEU A 236 24.59 -3.03 -11.32
N GLU A 237 24.46 -4.34 -11.14
CA GLU A 237 23.52 -5.16 -11.89
C GLU A 237 22.34 -5.48 -10.99
N VAL A 238 21.20 -4.84 -11.27
CA VAL A 238 19.96 -4.95 -10.47
C VAL A 238 18.79 -5.36 -11.37
N ALA A 239 17.65 -5.72 -10.78
CA ALA A 239 16.50 -6.23 -11.51
C ALA A 239 15.92 -5.25 -12.54
N MET A 240 16.09 -3.94 -12.32
CA MET A 240 15.68 -2.91 -13.29
C MET A 240 16.68 -2.72 -14.45
N GLY A 241 17.83 -3.40 -14.42
CA GLY A 241 18.91 -3.29 -15.39
C GLY A 241 20.22 -2.77 -14.79
N THR A 242 21.16 -2.44 -15.67
CA THR A 242 22.49 -1.94 -15.30
C THR A 242 22.42 -0.47 -14.86
N VAL A 243 23.02 -0.17 -13.70
CA VAL A 243 23.19 1.19 -13.17
C VAL A 243 24.67 1.53 -13.16
N GLU A 244 25.07 2.51 -13.98
CA GLU A 244 26.47 2.87 -14.15
C GLU A 244 27.03 3.64 -12.95
N ALA A 245 28.33 3.46 -12.69
CA ALA A 245 29.05 4.28 -11.71
C ALA A 245 28.88 5.79 -12.01
N GLY A 246 28.71 6.59 -10.96
CA GLY A 246 28.46 8.04 -11.07
C GLY A 246 27.01 8.43 -11.37
N THR A 247 26.09 7.46 -11.51
CA THR A 247 24.65 7.71 -11.62
C THR A 247 23.92 7.45 -10.31
N CYS A 248 22.66 7.90 -10.21
CA CYS A 248 21.88 7.81 -8.98
C CYS A 248 21.67 6.35 -8.53
N GLY A 249 22.14 6.02 -7.33
CA GLY A 249 22.01 4.71 -6.70
C GLY A 249 21.22 4.73 -5.38
N ALA A 250 20.89 5.92 -4.86
CA ALA A 250 20.04 6.07 -3.68
C ALA A 250 19.22 7.35 -3.73
N LEU A 251 18.03 7.29 -3.14
CA LEU A 251 17.07 8.38 -3.01
C LEU A 251 16.68 8.54 -1.53
N ARG A 252 16.49 9.80 -1.12
CA ARG A 252 15.94 10.15 0.18
C ARG A 252 14.83 11.16 -0.04
N MET A 253 13.62 10.76 0.29
CA MET A 253 12.39 11.56 0.08
C MET A 253 11.76 11.83 1.44
N GLN A 254 11.25 13.04 1.64
CA GLN A 254 10.57 13.43 2.87
C GLN A 254 9.27 14.16 2.55
N ALA A 255 8.17 13.72 3.15
CA ALA A 255 6.95 14.50 3.28
C ALA A 255 6.84 15.00 4.73
N ILE A 256 6.71 16.32 4.89
CA ILE A 256 6.86 17.00 6.18
C ILE A 256 5.59 17.80 6.48
N GLY A 257 4.76 17.27 7.37
CA GLY A 257 3.60 17.96 7.93
C GLY A 257 4.01 19.02 8.94
N VAL A 258 3.69 20.28 8.64
CA VAL A 258 3.94 21.42 9.53
C VAL A 258 2.72 21.65 10.43
N VAL A 259 2.94 21.63 11.74
CA VAL A 259 1.94 21.89 12.78
C VAL A 259 2.49 22.96 13.72
N ASP A 260 1.71 24.02 13.94
CA ASP A 260 2.12 25.23 14.68
C ASP A 260 3.49 25.78 14.26
N GLY A 261 3.75 25.78 12.95
CA GLY A 261 5.02 26.27 12.37
C GLY A 261 6.23 25.35 12.58
N ARG A 262 6.04 24.12 13.10
CA ARG A 262 7.09 23.13 13.35
C ARG A 262 6.89 21.88 12.49
N GLU A 263 7.99 21.23 12.11
CA GLU A 263 7.98 19.93 11.44
C GLU A 263 7.58 18.81 12.42
N ALA A 264 6.29 18.57 12.58
CA ALA A 264 5.75 17.73 13.63
C ALA A 264 5.47 16.29 13.17
N ILE A 265 5.15 16.07 11.91
CA ILE A 265 4.85 14.75 11.36
C ILE A 265 5.68 14.57 10.09
N VAL A 266 6.60 13.63 10.08
CA VAL A 266 7.51 13.40 8.94
C VAL A 266 7.43 11.94 8.52
N ILE A 267 7.23 11.72 7.23
CA ILE A 267 7.38 10.41 6.59
C ILE A 267 8.57 10.50 5.65
N GLU A 268 9.58 9.65 5.88
CA GLU A 268 10.83 9.64 5.14
C GLU A 268 11.04 8.28 4.46
N HIS A 269 11.37 8.29 3.17
CA HIS A 269 11.76 7.08 2.43
C HIS A 269 13.25 7.16 2.09
N VAL A 270 14.00 6.15 2.49
CA VAL A 270 15.42 6.00 2.15
C VAL A 270 15.59 4.71 1.34
N THR A 271 15.75 4.86 0.04
CA THR A 271 15.80 3.74 -0.90
C THR A 271 17.16 3.64 -1.57
N ARG A 272 17.72 2.43 -1.64
CA ARG A 272 19.04 2.17 -2.20
C ARG A 272 19.00 1.01 -3.19
N LEU A 273 19.97 0.98 -4.11
CA LEU A 273 20.22 -0.16 -4.99
C LEU A 273 21.34 -1.08 -4.52
N ALA A 274 22.09 -0.68 -3.50
CA ALA A 274 23.03 -1.53 -2.77
C ALA A 274 23.24 -0.98 -1.36
N HIS A 275 23.55 -1.86 -0.41
CA HIS A 275 23.72 -1.47 1.00
C HIS A 275 24.84 -0.45 1.23
N ASP A 276 25.85 -0.43 0.37
CA ASP A 276 27.02 0.47 0.44
C ASP A 276 26.76 1.87 -0.14
N VAL A 277 25.62 2.11 -0.79
CA VAL A 277 25.31 3.41 -1.38
C VAL A 277 24.68 4.34 -0.33
N ALA A 278 25.18 5.58 -0.23
CA ALA A 278 24.77 6.56 0.79
C ALA A 278 24.82 5.99 2.23
N PRO A 279 26.01 5.58 2.72
CA PRO A 279 26.15 4.95 4.03
C PRO A 279 25.88 5.91 5.20
N ASP A 280 26.00 7.21 4.99
CA ASP A 280 25.75 8.25 5.99
C ASP A 280 24.26 8.59 6.16
N TRP A 281 23.38 8.06 5.31
CA TRP A 281 21.93 8.20 5.42
C TRP A 281 21.35 7.17 6.40
N PRO A 282 20.11 7.36 6.91
CA PRO A 282 19.48 6.41 7.82
C PRO A 282 19.50 4.96 7.30
N THR A 283 19.76 4.02 8.21
CA THR A 283 19.82 2.58 7.93
C THR A 283 18.78 1.83 8.77
N GLY A 284 18.32 0.70 8.24
CA GLY A 284 17.30 -0.15 8.83
C GLY A 284 17.84 -1.52 9.23
N ILE A 285 16.93 -2.41 9.64
CA ILE A 285 17.25 -3.83 9.86
C ILE A 285 16.89 -4.64 8.61
N GLY A 286 17.77 -5.56 8.21
CA GLY A 286 17.57 -6.34 6.99
C GLY A 286 17.49 -5.47 5.73
N ASP A 287 16.83 -5.99 4.69
CA ASP A 287 16.82 -5.35 3.36
C ASP A 287 15.67 -4.35 3.21
N LEU A 288 14.56 -4.55 3.90
CA LEU A 288 13.45 -3.60 3.98
C LEU A 288 12.89 -3.57 5.40
N SER A 289 12.84 -2.38 5.98
CA SER A 289 12.26 -2.17 7.30
C SER A 289 11.61 -0.81 7.42
N TYR A 290 10.76 -0.70 8.43
CA TYR A 290 10.07 0.50 8.82
C TYR A 290 10.52 0.90 10.21
N ARG A 291 10.64 2.20 10.45
CA ARG A 291 10.96 2.72 11.79
C ARG A 291 10.02 3.85 12.13
N VAL A 292 9.50 3.86 13.34
CA VAL A 292 8.68 4.94 13.87
C VAL A 292 9.37 5.49 15.10
N MET A 293 9.71 6.77 15.05
CA MET A 293 10.25 7.53 16.17
C MET A 293 9.21 8.56 16.60
N ILE A 294 8.84 8.54 17.88
CA ILE A 294 7.97 9.56 18.49
C ILE A 294 8.81 10.24 19.56
N SER A 295 9.09 11.53 19.37
CA SER A 295 9.71 12.37 20.40
C SER A 295 8.62 12.96 21.31
N GLY A 296 8.80 12.88 22.62
CA GLY A 296 7.82 13.38 23.58
C GLY A 296 8.02 12.80 24.98
N ASP A 297 6.92 12.52 25.67
CA ASP A 297 6.95 11.86 26.98
C ASP A 297 6.05 10.61 26.97
N PRO A 298 6.62 9.39 26.93
CA PRO A 298 8.04 9.10 26.70
C PRO A 298 8.43 9.24 25.22
N ASP A 299 9.74 9.20 24.95
CA ASP A 299 10.24 8.89 23.61
C ASP A 299 9.93 7.42 23.26
N ILE A 300 9.54 7.18 22.00
CA ILE A 300 9.26 5.83 21.46
C ILE A 300 10.10 5.62 20.21
N ASP A 301 10.78 4.47 20.14
CA ASP A 301 11.52 4.03 18.96
C ASP A 301 11.15 2.58 18.64
N CYS A 302 10.46 2.39 17.52
CA CYS A 302 9.97 1.10 17.06
C CYS A 302 10.54 0.80 15.69
N THR A 303 11.16 -0.36 15.52
CA THR A 303 11.59 -0.86 14.20
C THR A 303 10.86 -2.15 13.87
N LEU A 304 10.30 -2.23 12.66
CA LEU A 304 9.52 -3.34 12.14
C LEU A 304 10.11 -3.83 10.81
N ALA A 305 10.35 -5.13 10.69
CA ALA A 305 10.65 -5.76 9.40
C ALA A 305 9.67 -6.91 9.14
N ALA A 306 8.96 -6.84 8.02
CA ALA A 306 8.14 -7.93 7.53
C ALA A 306 9.01 -8.85 6.67
N THR A 307 9.22 -10.09 7.10
CA THR A 307 10.07 -11.07 6.42
C THR A 307 9.27 -12.31 6.04
N LEU A 308 9.73 -13.04 5.02
CA LEU A 308 9.17 -14.35 4.65
C LEU A 308 10.20 -15.46 4.85
N LYS A 309 9.77 -16.55 5.47
CA LYS A 309 10.55 -17.80 5.49
C LYS A 309 10.69 -18.43 4.11
N ASP A 310 9.69 -18.21 3.26
CA ASP A 310 9.61 -18.76 1.91
C ASP A 310 9.37 -17.58 0.94
N PRO A 311 10.41 -17.11 0.24
CA PRO A 311 10.33 -15.95 -0.64
C PRO A 311 9.46 -16.20 -1.88
N THR A 312 9.20 -17.46 -2.25
CA THR A 312 8.31 -17.78 -3.38
C THR A 312 6.87 -17.29 -3.16
N LYS A 313 6.52 -16.97 -1.92
CA LYS A 313 5.20 -16.45 -1.54
C LYS A 313 5.04 -14.94 -1.72
N ALA A 314 6.08 -14.23 -2.13
CA ALA A 314 6.08 -12.77 -2.35
C ALA A 314 5.08 -12.28 -3.41
N GLY A 315 4.54 -13.19 -4.23
CA GLY A 315 3.61 -12.84 -5.33
C GLY A 315 4.30 -12.21 -6.54
N ILE A 316 5.55 -11.78 -6.41
CA ILE A 316 6.45 -11.36 -7.51
C ILE A 316 7.61 -12.35 -7.53
N GLY A 317 7.87 -12.96 -8.69
CA GLY A 317 8.96 -13.91 -8.85
C GLY A 317 10.32 -13.24 -8.67
N GLY A 318 11.21 -13.85 -7.87
CA GLY A 318 12.57 -13.36 -7.64
C GLY A 318 12.71 -12.26 -6.58
N MET A 319 11.62 -11.70 -6.07
CA MET A 319 11.66 -10.69 -5.01
C MET A 319 12.07 -11.30 -3.66
N THR A 320 13.03 -10.67 -2.99
CA THR A 320 13.57 -11.02 -1.67
C THR A 320 13.39 -9.87 -0.67
N SER A 321 13.82 -8.66 -1.01
CA SER A 321 13.88 -7.50 -0.11
C SER A 321 12.47 -7.06 0.30
N GLY A 322 11.58 -6.88 -0.68
CA GLY A 322 10.17 -6.51 -0.48
C GLY A 322 9.22 -7.67 -0.17
N ALA A 323 9.72 -8.90 -0.06
CA ALA A 323 8.88 -10.11 -0.07
C ALA A 323 7.86 -10.15 1.08
N GLY A 324 8.28 -9.82 2.30
CA GLY A 324 7.38 -9.77 3.45
C GLY A 324 6.44 -8.58 3.45
N ALA A 325 6.89 -7.44 2.93
CA ALA A 325 6.05 -6.24 2.75
C ALA A 325 4.88 -6.53 1.79
N MET A 326 5.10 -7.24 0.68
CA MET A 326 4.04 -7.67 -0.24
C MET A 326 2.94 -8.48 0.45
N VAL A 327 3.33 -9.46 1.27
CA VAL A 327 2.37 -10.27 2.03
C VAL A 327 1.67 -9.43 3.10
N ALA A 328 2.40 -8.56 3.80
CA ALA A 328 1.81 -7.67 4.79
C ALA A 328 0.76 -6.74 4.16
N THR A 329 1.05 -6.13 3.01
CA THR A 329 0.11 -5.30 2.23
C THR A 329 -1.15 -6.07 1.87
N ALA A 330 -1.02 -7.26 1.28
CA ALA A 330 -2.19 -8.08 0.97
C ALA A 330 -3.00 -8.44 2.22
N MET A 331 -2.32 -8.74 3.34
CA MET A 331 -3.00 -9.11 4.58
C MET A 331 -3.73 -7.94 5.24
N ARG A 332 -3.29 -6.68 5.05
CA ARG A 332 -4.02 -5.50 5.54
C ARG A 332 -5.44 -5.45 4.98
N VAL A 333 -5.61 -5.67 3.68
CA VAL A 333 -6.93 -5.65 3.04
C VAL A 333 -7.70 -6.97 3.23
N VAL A 334 -7.05 -8.14 3.16
CA VAL A 334 -7.72 -9.44 3.36
C VAL A 334 -8.26 -9.56 4.79
N ASN A 335 -7.51 -9.12 5.80
CA ASN A 335 -7.96 -9.15 7.19
C ASN A 335 -9.07 -8.12 7.48
N ALA A 336 -9.14 -7.04 6.71
CA ALA A 336 -10.15 -6.00 6.88
C ALA A 336 -11.54 -6.40 6.38
N VAL A 337 -11.65 -7.39 5.48
CA VAL A 337 -12.94 -7.79 4.86
C VAL A 337 -14.10 -7.93 5.87
N PRO A 338 -14.01 -8.73 6.96
CA PRO A 338 -15.13 -8.89 7.88
C PRO A 338 -15.51 -7.59 8.61
N TYR A 339 -14.54 -6.71 8.81
CA TYR A 339 -14.71 -5.45 9.54
C TYR A 339 -15.33 -4.37 8.66
N VAL A 340 -14.91 -4.29 7.40
CA VAL A 340 -15.47 -3.36 6.41
C VAL A 340 -16.91 -3.75 6.07
N VAL A 341 -17.19 -5.05 5.90
CA VAL A 341 -18.57 -5.53 5.68
C VAL A 341 -19.50 -5.20 6.86
N ALA A 342 -18.96 -5.15 8.08
CA ALA A 342 -19.73 -4.85 9.30
C ALA A 342 -19.80 -3.34 9.62
N ALA A 343 -19.03 -2.50 8.93
CA ALA A 343 -18.92 -1.08 9.20
C ALA A 343 -20.16 -0.30 8.71
N GLN A 344 -20.24 0.98 9.10
CA GLN A 344 -21.21 1.88 8.49
C GLN A 344 -20.78 2.20 7.05
N PRO A 345 -21.74 2.38 6.10
CA PRO A 345 -21.45 2.77 4.73
C PRO A 345 -20.66 4.08 4.64
N GLY A 346 -19.69 4.14 3.73
CA GLY A 346 -18.87 5.32 3.53
C GLY A 346 -17.43 5.01 3.12
N LEU A 347 -16.62 6.06 2.99
CA LEU A 347 -15.18 5.91 2.80
C LEU A 347 -14.52 5.82 4.17
N LEU A 348 -13.82 4.73 4.42
CA LEU A 348 -13.24 4.38 5.71
C LEU A 348 -11.73 4.51 5.66
N SER A 349 -11.16 4.94 6.79
CA SER A 349 -9.73 4.91 7.09
C SER A 349 -9.42 3.85 8.17
N SER A 350 -8.13 3.68 8.50
CA SER A 350 -7.73 2.73 9.54
C SER A 350 -8.20 3.14 10.95
N VAL A 351 -8.60 4.39 11.17
CA VAL A 351 -9.12 4.87 12.47
C VAL A 351 -10.65 4.74 12.60
N ASP A 352 -11.36 4.50 11.49
CA ASP A 352 -12.82 4.26 11.49
C ASP A 352 -13.17 2.80 11.78
N LEU A 353 -12.18 1.91 11.71
CA LEU A 353 -12.33 0.49 11.93
C LEU A 353 -11.74 0.09 13.29
N PRO A 354 -12.31 -0.93 13.96
CA PRO A 354 -11.60 -1.57 15.06
C PRO A 354 -10.32 -2.24 14.54
N LEU A 355 -9.45 -2.70 15.45
CA LEU A 355 -8.29 -3.50 15.06
C LEU A 355 -8.72 -4.67 14.16
N THR A 356 -8.20 -4.69 12.93
CA THR A 356 -8.54 -5.68 11.90
C THR A 356 -7.77 -6.99 12.11
N ILE A 357 -7.98 -7.61 13.28
CA ILE A 357 -7.28 -8.82 13.72
C ILE A 357 -7.59 -9.99 12.76
N PRO A 358 -6.58 -10.77 12.33
CA PRO A 358 -6.80 -11.92 11.46
C PRO A 358 -7.73 -12.97 12.09
N GLN A 359 -8.88 -13.22 11.48
CA GLN A 359 -9.79 -14.29 11.89
C GLN A 359 -9.44 -15.61 11.18
N LYS A 360 -9.51 -16.73 11.91
CA LYS A 360 -9.25 -18.09 11.39
C LYS A 360 -7.92 -18.23 10.63
N ALA A 361 -6.90 -17.49 11.05
CA ALA A 361 -5.60 -17.42 10.40
C ALA A 361 -4.52 -18.33 11.02
N PHE A 362 -4.82 -19.03 12.13
CA PHE A 362 -3.91 -20.06 12.64
C PHE A 362 -3.80 -21.20 11.62
N VAL A 363 -2.57 -21.55 11.25
CA VAL A 363 -2.30 -22.71 10.42
C VAL A 363 -2.65 -23.96 11.24
N GLY A 364 -3.67 -24.70 10.82
CA GLY A 364 -3.96 -26.03 11.39
C GLY A 364 -2.80 -26.97 11.11
N GLY A 365 -2.33 -27.67 12.15
CA GLY A 365 -1.27 -28.68 12.06
C GLY A 365 -1.69 -29.95 11.35
#